data_AF-A0A822D0T9-F1
#
_entry.id   AF-A0A822D0T9-F1
#
_cell.length_a   1.000
_cell.length_b   1.000
_cell.length_c   1.000
_cell.angle_alpha   90.00
_cell.angle_beta   90.00
_cell.angle_gamma   90.00
#
_symmetry.space_group_name_H-M   'P 1'
#
loop_
_entity.id
_entity.type
_entity.pdbx_description
1 polymer ?
#
loop_
_entity_poly.entity_id
_entity_poly.type
_entity_poly.pdbx_seq_one_letter_code
_entity_poly.pdbx_strand_id
1 'polypeptide(L)'
;PNINNVAIRIPNCQFMIELAQRLQEPIALTSANISNEPSSICIDEFKELWSQIDLIIDGGLLSSNDRRGSTIIDLSEKGYFHIQRQGIDCERIIKYFKRILSIKRKKYRFVM
;
A
#
# COMPACT_ATOMS: atom_id res chain seq x y z
N PRO A 1 -8.98 -8.31 -13.04
CA PRO A 1 -10.04 -9.35 -13.17
C PRO A 1 -9.40 -10.74 -13.30
N ASN A 2 -9.99 -11.79 -12.71
CA ASN A 2 -9.45 -13.17 -12.67
C ASN A 2 -8.30 -13.45 -11.69
N ILE A 3 -8.23 -12.71 -10.58
CA ILE A 3 -7.34 -13.01 -9.45
C ILE A 3 -8.19 -13.23 -8.20
N ASN A 4 -7.95 -14.34 -7.50
CA ASN A 4 -8.67 -14.70 -6.27
C ASN A 4 -8.14 -13.98 -5.02
N ASN A 5 -7.00 -13.29 -5.17
CA ASN A 5 -6.33 -12.62 -4.07
C ASN A 5 -6.75 -11.15 -4.00
N VAL A 6 -6.87 -10.63 -2.78
CA VAL A 6 -7.11 -9.22 -2.49
C VAL A 6 -5.98 -8.67 -1.61
N ALA A 7 -5.48 -7.48 -1.94
CA ALA A 7 -4.50 -6.78 -1.11
C ALA A 7 -5.23 -5.85 -0.14
N ILE A 8 -4.90 -5.96 1.15
CA ILE A 8 -5.53 -5.19 2.23
C ILE A 8 -4.44 -4.48 3.04
N ARG A 9 -4.72 -3.24 3.47
CA ARG A 9 -3.88 -2.46 4.38
C ARG A 9 -4.75 -1.66 5.34
N ILE A 10 -4.30 -1.56 6.58
CA ILE A 10 -4.79 -0.55 7.54
C ILE A 10 -3.75 0.58 7.56
N PRO A 11 -4.08 1.80 7.11
CA PRO A 11 -3.13 2.91 7.12
C PRO A 11 -2.92 3.41 8.56
N ASN A 12 -1.69 3.81 8.89
CA ASN A 12 -1.42 4.55 10.13
C ASN A 12 -1.85 6.02 9.94
N CYS A 13 -3.15 6.25 9.78
CA CYS A 13 -3.74 7.57 9.57
C CYS A 13 -5.14 7.56 10.19
N GLN A 14 -5.29 8.23 11.34
CA GLN A 14 -6.53 8.22 12.11
C GLN A 14 -7.73 8.72 11.30
N PHE A 15 -7.54 9.77 10.50
CA PHE A 15 -8.55 10.31 9.60
C PHE A 15 -9.10 9.23 8.65
N MET A 16 -8.22 8.47 7.99
CA MET A 16 -8.64 7.42 7.05
C MET A 16 -9.33 6.24 7.75
N ILE A 17 -8.92 5.91 8.98
CA ILE A 17 -9.55 4.86 9.78
C ILE A 17 -10.99 5.28 10.15
N GLU A 18 -11.16 6.50 10.66
CA GLU A 18 -12.48 7.03 11.03
C GLU A 18 -13.39 7.19 9.82
N LEU A 19 -12.86 7.62 8.68
CA LEU A 19 -13.61 7.73 7.43
C LEU A 19 -14.17 6.37 7.01
N ALA A 20 -13.33 5.34 6.97
CA ALA A 20 -13.77 3.98 6.63
C ALA A 20 -14.81 3.44 7.62
N GLN A 21 -14.65 3.72 8.92
CA GLN A 21 -15.63 3.33 9.95
C GLN A 21 -16.98 4.02 9.75
N ARG A 22 -16.99 5.32 9.44
CA ARG A 22 -18.23 6.08 9.19
C ARG A 22 -18.93 5.63 7.91
N LEU A 23 -18.18 5.31 6.87
CA LEU A 23 -18.71 4.75 5.62
C LEU A 23 -19.24 3.33 5.79
N GLN A 24 -18.79 2.59 6.82
CA GLN A 24 -19.10 1.18 7.04
C GLN A 24 -18.70 0.28 5.86
N GLU A 25 -17.74 0.71 5.05
CA GLU A 25 -17.27 0.05 3.85
C GLU A 25 -15.75 0.20 3.67
N PRO A 26 -15.07 -0.75 3.01
CA PRO A 26 -13.66 -0.60 2.66
C PRO A 26 -13.48 0.45 1.56
N ILE A 27 -12.41 1.24 1.68
CA ILE A 27 -12.06 2.25 0.68
C ILE A 27 -11.00 1.66 -0.26
N ALA A 28 -11.35 1.48 -1.53
CA ALA A 28 -10.39 1.10 -2.57
C ALA A 28 -9.56 2.32 -2.96
N LEU A 29 -8.23 2.22 -2.83
CA LEU A 29 -7.32 3.35 -3.06
C LEU A 29 -6.11 2.92 -3.90
N THR A 30 -5.76 3.77 -4.85
CA THR A 30 -4.45 3.80 -5.51
C THR A 30 -3.65 4.98 -4.98
N SER A 31 -2.40 5.15 -5.44
CA SER A 31 -1.72 6.42 -5.24
C SER A 31 -2.44 7.52 -6.04
N ALA A 32 -2.57 8.71 -5.44
CA ALA A 32 -3.21 9.86 -6.06
C ALA A 32 -2.19 10.59 -6.96
N ASN A 33 -2.05 10.11 -8.19
CA ASN A 33 -1.17 10.70 -9.19
C ASN A 33 -1.64 10.32 -10.60
N ILE A 34 -1.14 11.02 -11.61
CA ILE A 34 -1.29 10.61 -13.00
C ILE A 34 -0.57 9.26 -13.19
N SER A 35 -1.18 8.34 -13.92
CA SER A 35 -0.60 7.02 -14.18
C SER A 35 0.84 7.13 -14.70
N ASN A 36 1.74 6.32 -14.13
CA ASN A 36 3.19 6.31 -14.39
C ASN A 36 4.00 7.49 -13.83
N GLU A 37 3.36 8.48 -13.22
CA GLU A 37 4.07 9.52 -12.45
C GLU A 37 4.49 9.03 -11.06
N PRO A 38 5.48 9.68 -10.43
CA PRO A 38 5.82 9.42 -9.03
C PRO A 38 4.62 9.56 -8.11
N SER A 39 4.51 8.69 -7.10
CA SER A 39 3.44 8.81 -6.10
C SER A 39 3.52 10.14 -5.37
N SER A 40 2.39 10.84 -5.25
CA SER A 40 2.35 12.18 -4.67
C SER A 40 2.55 12.20 -3.15
N ILE A 41 3.20 13.24 -2.64
CA ILE A 41 3.41 13.48 -1.20
C ILE A 41 2.74 14.76 -0.66
N CYS A 42 2.21 15.60 -1.55
CA CYS A 42 1.33 16.73 -1.21
C CYS A 42 0.30 16.93 -2.31
N ILE A 43 -0.73 17.74 -2.04
CA ILE A 43 -1.86 17.94 -2.95
C ILE A 43 -1.48 18.64 -4.27
N ASP A 44 -0.46 19.49 -4.24
CA ASP A 44 -0.02 20.29 -5.39
C ASP A 44 0.57 19.44 -6.51
N GLU A 45 1.10 18.25 -6.18
CA GLU A 45 1.72 17.33 -7.15
C GLU A 45 0.72 16.66 -8.09
N PHE A 46 -0.59 16.75 -7.82
CA PHE A 46 -1.65 16.27 -8.71
C PHE A 46 -2.67 17.36 -9.06
N LYS A 47 -2.29 18.64 -8.97
CA LYS A 47 -3.16 19.79 -9.25
C LYS A 47 -3.85 19.76 -10.62
N GLU A 48 -3.23 19.14 -11.60
CA GLU A 48 -3.78 18.97 -12.95
C GLU A 48 -5.05 18.10 -12.97
N LEU A 49 -5.24 17.27 -11.95
CA LEU A 49 -6.43 16.44 -11.79
C LEU A 49 -7.55 17.13 -11.01
N TRP A 50 -7.30 18.28 -10.37
CA TRP A 50 -8.27 18.88 -9.44
C TRP A 50 -9.62 19.21 -10.08
N SER A 51 -9.65 19.57 -11.35
CA SER A 51 -10.91 19.82 -12.09
C SER A 51 -11.74 18.57 -12.34
N GLN A 52 -11.17 17.37 -12.12
CA GLN A 52 -11.79 16.06 -12.36
C GLN A 52 -12.07 15.30 -11.05
N ILE A 53 -11.82 15.91 -9.89
CA ILE A 53 -11.94 15.26 -8.57
C ILE A 53 -13.05 15.95 -7.78
N ASP A 54 -13.99 15.17 -7.24
CA ASP A 54 -15.13 15.70 -6.48
C ASP A 54 -14.73 16.32 -5.13
N LEU A 55 -13.68 15.79 -4.50
CA LEU A 55 -13.22 16.21 -3.17
C LEU A 55 -11.70 16.02 -3.02
N ILE A 56 -11.02 17.07 -2.54
CA ILE A 56 -9.61 17.03 -2.13
C ILE A 56 -9.54 17.31 -0.64
N ILE A 57 -8.86 16.45 0.10
CA ILE A 57 -8.60 16.62 1.53
C ILE A 57 -7.12 16.90 1.70
N ASP A 58 -6.78 18.13 2.10
CA ASP A 58 -5.40 18.51 2.38
C ASP A 58 -5.00 18.08 3.80
N GLY A 59 -4.21 17.01 3.87
CA GLY A 59 -3.60 16.51 5.10
C GLY A 59 -2.20 17.07 5.37
N GLY A 60 -1.74 18.04 4.58
CA GLY A 60 -0.37 18.55 4.59
C GLY A 60 0.63 17.64 3.89
N LEU A 61 1.91 17.94 4.08
CA LEU A 61 3.02 17.18 3.50
C LEU A 61 3.21 15.85 4.24
N LEU A 62 3.32 14.74 3.50
CA LEU A 62 3.65 13.45 4.09
C LEU A 62 5.05 13.50 4.73
N SER A 63 5.15 13.01 5.97
CA SER A 63 6.38 13.09 6.78
C SER A 63 7.59 12.38 6.21
N SER A 64 7.40 11.48 5.23
CA SER A 64 8.48 10.81 4.52
C SER A 64 8.47 11.21 3.05
N ASN A 65 9.62 11.67 2.54
CA ASN A 65 9.87 11.78 1.10
C ASN A 65 10.01 10.40 0.41
N ASP A 66 9.65 9.32 1.11
CA ASP A 66 9.73 7.95 0.63
C ASP A 66 8.50 7.60 -0.21
N ARG A 67 8.70 7.61 -1.53
CA ARG A 67 7.66 7.33 -2.53
C ARG A 67 7.52 5.85 -2.87
N ARG A 68 8.21 4.94 -2.17
CA ARG A 68 8.18 3.49 -2.47
C ARG A 68 6.81 2.85 -2.17
N GLY A 69 5.95 3.54 -1.42
CA GLY A 69 4.66 3.03 -0.99
C GLY A 69 4.79 1.84 -0.03
N SER A 70 3.68 1.16 0.25
CA SER A 70 3.67 0.02 1.18
C SER A 70 4.38 -1.21 0.61
N THR A 71 5.10 -1.93 1.46
CA THR A 71 5.52 -3.31 1.16
C THR A 71 4.27 -4.18 0.99
N ILE A 72 4.23 -4.97 -0.09
CA ILE A 72 3.13 -5.92 -0.35
C ILE A 72 3.68 -7.33 -0.15
N ILE A 73 3.03 -8.06 0.76
CA ILE A 73 3.34 -9.44 1.07
C ILE A 73 2.15 -10.29 0.68
N ASP A 74 2.42 -11.33 -0.10
CA ASP A 74 1.47 -12.39 -0.39
C ASP A 74 1.58 -13.47 0.71
N LEU A 75 0.44 -13.71 1.37
CA LEU A 75 0.24 -14.70 2.43
C LEU A 75 -0.83 -15.73 2.05
N SER A 76 -1.13 -15.89 0.75
CA SER A 76 -2.18 -16.79 0.27
C SER A 76 -1.88 -18.27 0.52
N GLU A 77 -0.61 -18.64 0.75
CA GLU A 77 -0.17 -20.00 1.04
C GLU A 77 0.20 -20.17 2.51
N LYS A 78 -0.47 -21.09 3.21
CA LYS A 78 -0.24 -21.35 4.64
C LYS A 78 1.22 -21.73 4.89
N GLY A 79 1.85 -21.04 5.85
CA GLY A 79 3.23 -21.30 6.26
C GLY A 79 4.29 -20.69 5.35
N TYR A 80 3.88 -19.97 4.29
CA TYR A 80 4.78 -19.27 3.40
C TYR A 80 4.42 -17.79 3.25
N PHE A 81 5.43 -16.97 2.93
CA PHE A 81 5.21 -15.60 2.46
C PHE A 81 6.03 -15.32 1.21
N HIS A 82 5.50 -14.45 0.35
CA HIS A 82 6.20 -13.93 -0.81
C HIS A 82 6.14 -12.39 -0.83
N ILE A 83 7.21 -11.74 -1.28
CA ILE A 83 7.27 -10.29 -1.37
C ILE A 83 6.90 -9.90 -2.79
N GLN A 84 5.67 -9.41 -2.97
CA GLN A 84 5.16 -8.95 -4.26
C GLN A 84 5.71 -7.55 -4.60
N ARG A 85 5.87 -6.69 -3.59
CA ARG A 85 6.47 -5.37 -3.75
C ARG A 85 7.33 -5.03 -2.54
N GLN A 86 8.56 -4.58 -2.78
CA GLN A 86 9.42 -4.02 -1.74
C GLN A 86 9.09 -2.53 -1.57
N GLY A 87 8.55 -2.16 -0.41
CA GLY A 87 8.21 -0.78 -0.07
C GLY A 87 8.77 -0.39 1.29
N ILE A 88 8.10 0.55 1.96
CA ILE A 88 8.45 0.95 3.32
C ILE A 88 8.45 -0.25 4.29
N ASP A 89 9.41 -0.27 5.21
CA ASP A 89 9.57 -1.28 6.26
C ASP A 89 9.76 -2.74 5.81
N CYS A 90 10.08 -2.98 4.53
CA CYS A 90 10.22 -4.33 3.96
C CYS A 90 11.15 -5.23 4.79
N GLU A 91 12.34 -4.76 5.15
CA GLU A 91 13.32 -5.53 5.93
C GLU A 91 12.81 -5.87 7.34
N ARG A 92 12.15 -4.91 8.00
CA ARG A 92 11.55 -5.10 9.32
C ARG A 92 10.46 -6.17 9.26
N ILE A 93 9.60 -6.13 8.24
CA ILE A 93 8.53 -7.12 8.01
C ILE A 93 9.13 -8.52 7.77
N ILE A 94 10.16 -8.63 6.93
CA ILE A 94 10.86 -9.92 6.68
C ILE A 94 11.41 -10.49 7.98
N LYS A 95 12.05 -9.66 8.81
CA LYS A 95 12.59 -10.08 10.11
C LYS A 95 11.48 -10.56 11.04
N TYR A 96 10.34 -9.86 11.07
CA TYR A 96 9.18 -10.24 11.86
C TYR A 96 8.64 -11.62 11.45
N PHE A 97 8.38 -11.86 10.16
CA PHE A 97 7.84 -13.14 9.70
C PHE A 97 8.76 -14.34 9.94
N LYS A 98 10.06 -14.16 9.74
CA LYS A 98 11.04 -15.23 9.99
C LYS A 98 11.15 -15.57 11.47
N ARG A 99 11.17 -14.56 12.34
CA ARG A 99 11.47 -14.73 13.76
C ARG A 99 10.24 -15.08 14.60
N ILE A 100 9.12 -14.41 14.35
CA ILE A 100 7.96 -14.47 15.25
C ILE A 100 6.91 -15.43 14.71
N LEU A 101 6.62 -15.39 13.41
CA LEU A 101 5.61 -16.26 12.82
C LEU A 101 6.18 -17.61 12.33
N SER A 102 7.50 -17.76 12.31
CA SER A 102 8.20 -18.95 11.79
C SER A 102 7.76 -19.35 10.36
N ILE A 103 7.35 -18.37 9.55
CA ILE A 103 6.87 -18.55 8.17
C ILE A 103 8.06 -18.54 7.21
N LYS A 104 8.07 -19.44 6.23
CA LYS A 104 9.17 -19.57 5.25
C LYS A 104 8.96 -18.61 4.08
N ARG A 105 10.05 -17.98 3.62
CA ARG A 105 10.00 -17.18 2.39
C ARG A 105 9.99 -18.11 1.17
N LYS A 106 9.00 -17.97 0.29
CA LYS A 106 9.00 -18.66 -1.01
C LYS A 106 9.88 -17.90 -1.99
N LYS A 107 10.88 -18.58 -2.55
CA LYS A 107 11.68 -18.09 -3.68
C LYS A 107 11.01 -18.58 -4.96
N TYR A 108 10.36 -17.69 -5.70
CA TYR A 108 10.03 -18.01 -7.09
C TYR A 108 11.32 -17.89 -7.91
N ARG A 109 11.64 -18.93 -8.69
CA ARG A 109 12.56 -18.82 -9.81
C ARG A 109 11.78 -18.08 -10.91
N PHE A 110 12.21 -16.88 -11.26
CA PHE A 110 11.82 -16.31 -12.55
C PHE A 110 12.44 -17.20 -13.62
N VAL A 111 11.61 -17.96 -14.32
CA VAL A 111 11.96 -18.47 -15.65
C VAL A 111 11.61 -17.30 -16.58
N MET A 112 12.63 -16.67 -17.16
CA MET A 112 12.44 -15.70 -18.25
C MET A 112 11.98 -16.43 -19.51
#